data_AF-A0A7C6DR16-F1
#
_entry.id   AF-A0A7C6DR16-F1
#
_cell.length_a   1.000
_cell.length_b   1.000
_cell.length_c   1.000
_cell.angle_alpha   90.00
_cell.angle_beta   90.00
_cell.angle_gamma   90.00
#
_symmetry.space_group_name_H-M   'P 1'
#
loop_
_entity.id
_entity.type
_entity.pdbx_description
1 polymer ?
#
loop_
_entity_poly.entity_id
_entity_poly.type
_entity_poly.pdbx_seq_one_letter_code
_entity_poly.pdbx_strand_id
1 'polypeptide(L)' 'MAFVVLQIDTKELLSYLRKNLAPYKVPKEIIIKERFPKSNTGKVMKRELVKEK' A
#
# COMPACT_ATOMS: atom_id res chain seq x y z
N MET A 1 -11.09 -21.29 13.88
CA MET A 1 -10.80 -19.85 13.75
C MET A 1 -9.45 -19.73 13.05
N ALA A 2 -9.40 -19.08 11.88
CA ALA A 2 -8.15 -18.82 11.18
C ALA A 2 -7.90 -17.31 11.21
N PHE A 3 -6.85 -16.89 11.91
CA PHE A 3 -6.36 -15.52 11.89
C PHE A 3 -5.16 -15.50 10.94
N VAL A 4 -5.34 -14.93 9.75
CA VAL A 4 -4.26 -14.73 8.78
C VAL A 4 -3.79 -13.29 8.90
N VAL A 5 -2.58 -13.10 9.40
CA VAL A 5 -1.88 -11.82 9.33
C VAL A 5 -1.05 -11.86 8.05
N LEU A 6 -1.58 -11.27 6.98
CA LEU A 6 -0.85 -11.13 5.70
C LEU A 6 0.30 -10.13 5.90
N GLN A 7 1.47 -10.63 6.30
CA GLN A 7 2.71 -9.89 6.15
C GLN A 7 3.13 -9.94 4.68
N ILE A 8 2.78 -8.89 3.93
CA ILE A 8 3.23 -8.74 2.53
C ILE A 8 4.68 -8.29 2.54
N ASP A 9 5.58 -9.13 2.01
CA ASP A 9 6.95 -8.72 1.74
C ASP A 9 6.96 -7.77 0.52
N THR A 10 7.48 -6.57 0.72
CA THR A 10 7.68 -5.57 -0.34
C THR A 10 8.46 -6.12 -1.54
N LYS A 11 9.40 -7.06 -1.33
CA LYS A 11 10.18 -7.66 -2.41
C LYS A 11 9.33 -8.56 -3.30
N GLU A 12 8.49 -9.39 -2.70
CA GLU A 12 7.58 -10.27 -3.44
C GLU A 12 6.54 -9.45 -4.21
N LEU A 13 6.00 -8.40 -3.58
CA LEU A 13 5.08 -7.47 -4.23
C LEU A 13 5.75 -6.75 -5.41
N LEU A 14 6.96 -6.24 -5.26
CA LEU A 14 7.69 -5.59 -6.35
C LEU A 14 8.01 -6.57 -7.49
N SER A 15 8.39 -7.81 -7.18
CA SER A 15 8.61 -8.86 -8.18
C SER A 15 7.34 -9.15 -8.98
N TYR A 16 6.21 -9.28 -8.28
CA TYR A 16 4.89 -9.46 -8.90
C TYR A 16 4.49 -8.27 -9.77
N LEU A 17 4.68 -7.03 -9.28
CA LEU A 17 4.36 -5.82 -10.03
C LEU A 17 5.23 -5.70 -11.29
N ARG A 18 6.54 -5.98 -11.20
CA ARG A 18 7.45 -5.95 -12.36
C ARG A 18 7.12 -7.01 -13.41
N LYS A 19 6.60 -8.17 -13.00
CA LYS A 19 6.19 -9.25 -13.91
C LYS A 19 4.89 -8.93 -14.64
N ASN A 20 3.96 -8.18 -14.02
CA ASN A 20 2.61 -7.96 -14.54
C ASN A 20 2.34 -6.53 -15.04
N LEU A 21 3.21 -5.55 -14.74
CA LEU A 21 3.06 -4.14 -15.14
C LEU A 21 4.25 -3.65 -15.94
N ALA A 22 4.00 -2.68 -16.82
CA ALA A 22 5.07 -1.95 -17.49
C ALA A 22 5.96 -1.20 -16.46
N PRO A 23 7.27 -1.04 -16.73
CA PRO A 23 8.22 -0.48 -15.77
C PRO A 23 7.84 0.89 -15.19
N TYR A 24 7.16 1.74 -15.98
CA TYR A 24 6.73 3.07 -15.53
C TYR A 24 5.52 3.07 -14.58
N LYS A 25 4.78 1.96 -14.50
CA LYS A 25 3.65 1.79 -13.56
C LYS A 25 4.10 1.19 -12.23
N VAL A 26 5.34 0.73 -12.14
CA VAL A 26 5.90 0.21 -10.90
C VAL A 26 6.22 1.40 -9.98
N PRO A 27 5.58 1.52 -8.80
CA PRO A 27 5.84 2.62 -7.89
C PRO A 27 7.27 2.56 -7.36
N LYS A 28 7.89 3.73 -7.15
CA LYS A 28 9.25 3.85 -6.60
C LYS A 28 9.33 3.50 -5.11
N GLU A 29 8.25 3.75 -4.39
CA GLU A 29 8.14 3.59 -2.95
C GLU A 29 6.80 2.92 -2.63
N ILE A 30 6.81 1.88 -1.80
CA ILE A 30 5.62 1.17 -1.34
C ILE A 30 5.59 1.28 0.18
N ILE A 31 4.56 1.95 0.70
CA ILE A 31 4.37 2.16 2.13
C ILE A 31 3.22 1.25 2.57
N ILE A 32 3.53 0.27 3.42
CA ILE A 32 2.52 -0.59 4.03
C ILE A 32 2.06 0.09 5.31
N LYS A 33 0.79 0.47 5.38
CA LYS A 33 0.15 1.03 6.58
C LYS A 33 -0.93 0.05 7.07
N GLU A 34 -1.05 -0.12 8.37
CA GLU A 34 -2.11 -0.95 8.97
C GLU A 34 -3.51 -0.36 8.74
N ARG A 35 -3.60 0.97 8.62
CA ARG A 35 -4.85 1.68 8.34
C ARG A 35 -4.63 2.91 7.47
N PHE A 36 -5.61 3.21 6.62
CA PHE A 36 -5.68 4.48 5.91
C PHE A 36 -6.26 5.58 6.80
N PRO A 37 -5.76 6.82 6.73
CA PRO A 37 -6.38 7.95 7.39
C PRO A 37 -7.73 8.22 6.73
N LYS A 38 -8.80 8.10 7.51
CA LYS A 38 -10.17 8.30 7.09
C LYS A 38 -10.72 9.56 7.76
N SER A 39 -11.51 10.34 7.03
CA SER A 39 -12.28 11.43 7.59
C SER A 39 -13.38 10.88 8.52
N ASN A 40 -14.03 11.77 9.29
CA ASN A 40 -15.19 11.41 10.13
C ASN A 40 -16.34 10.76 9.34
N THR A 41 -16.38 10.94 8.01
CA THR A 41 -17.35 10.33 7.09
C THR A 41 -16.80 9.08 6.38
N GLY A 42 -15.65 8.57 6.82
CA GLY A 42 -15.02 7.36 6.27
C GLY A 42 -14.27 7.53 4.95
N LYS A 43 -14.20 8.75 4.39
CA LYS A 43 -13.47 9.03 3.13
C LYS A 43 -11.97 8.99 3.36
N VAL A 44 -11.21 8.34 2.48
CA VAL A 44 -9.75 8.32 2.55
C VAL A 44 -9.19 9.72 2.29
N MET A 45 -8.43 10.24 3.24
CA MET A 45 -7.84 11.58 3.15
C MET A 45 -6.47 11.53 2.47
N LYS A 46 -6.44 11.77 1.16
CA LYS A 46 -5.19 11.80 0.37
C LYS A 46 -4.15 12.81 0.89
N ARG A 47 -4.60 13.94 1.45
CA ARG A 47 -3.70 14.98 1.98
C ARG A 47 -2.91 14.50 3.20
N GLU A 48 -3.58 13.77 4.10
CA GLU A 48 -2.97 13.19 5.30
C GLU A 48 -1.98 12.08 4.92
N LEU A 49 -2.31 11.28 3.90
CA LEU A 49 -1.42 10.24 3.37
C LEU A 49 -0.08 10.77 2.87
N VAL A 50 -0.03 11.99 2.35
CA VAL A 50 1.20 12.63 1.82
C VAL A 50 1.95 13.42 2.91
N LYS A 51 1.25 13.92 3.93
CA LYS A 51 1.86 14.67 5.04
C LYS A 51 2.63 13.78 6.01
N GLU A 52 2.14 12.57 6.27
CA GLU A 52 2.79 11.58 7.14
C GLU A 52 3.85 10.77 6.36
N LYS A 53 4.89 11.45 5.87
CA LYS A 53 6.10 10.76 5.41
C LYS A 53 6.96 10.33 6.60
#